data_AF-A0A938KLH4-F1
#
_entry.id   AF-A0A938KLH4-F1
#
_cell.length_a   1.000
_cell.length_b   1.000
_cell.length_c   1.000
_cell.angle_alpha   90.00
_cell.angle_beta   90.00
_cell.angle_gamma   90.00
#
_symmetry.space_group_name_H-M   'P 1'
#
loop_
_entity.id
_entity.type
_entity.pdbx_description
1 polymer ?
#
loop_
_entity_poly.entity_id
_entity_poly.type
_entity_poly.pdbx_seq_one_letter_code
_entity_poly.pdbx_strand_id
1 'polypeptide(L)'
;MKRLLVREKSARPSSDQSGQGGRGDSVAASPDDSDFVASAVGPTGREFHTCECEISGLIDVIREFNRAVPFQPYEIRTNGGERLRVPHPDFVFVAPKGAWVMVADENDRPRHISAILIEEVAPVRPAAAGRRRNGKH
;
A
#
# COMPACT_ATOMS: atom_id res chain seq x y z
N MET A 1 -27.02 41.54 -18.38
CA MET A 1 -26.15 42.72 -18.60
C MET A 1 -25.39 43.02 -17.31
N LYS A 2 -24.07 43.27 -17.41
CA LYS A 2 -23.13 43.72 -16.35
C LYS A 2 -22.69 42.61 -15.37
N ARG A 3 -21.41 42.43 -15.01
CA ARG A 3 -20.11 42.96 -15.48
C ARG A 3 -19.03 42.04 -14.90
N LEU A 4 -18.02 41.77 -15.71
CA LEU A 4 -16.72 41.17 -15.40
C LEU A 4 -16.08 41.82 -14.16
N LEU A 5 -15.46 41.04 -13.27
CA LEU A 5 -14.29 41.51 -12.50
C LEU A 5 -13.27 40.38 -12.40
N VAL A 6 -12.32 40.43 -13.34
CA VAL A 6 -11.04 39.74 -13.29
C VAL A 6 -10.21 40.38 -12.17
N ARG A 7 -9.59 39.60 -11.31
CA ARG A 7 -8.54 40.10 -10.43
C ARG A 7 -7.36 39.13 -10.43
N GLU A 8 -6.43 39.42 -11.33
CA GLU A 8 -5.05 38.96 -11.27
C GLU A 8 -4.42 39.34 -9.93
N LYS A 9 -3.65 38.41 -9.36
CA LYS A 9 -2.64 38.74 -8.35
C LYS A 9 -1.35 38.01 -8.70
N SER A 10 -0.55 38.71 -9.50
CA SER A 10 0.86 38.45 -9.74
C SER A 10 1.68 38.80 -8.49
N ALA A 11 2.61 37.93 -8.09
CA ALA A 11 3.86 38.26 -7.39
C ALA A 11 4.77 37.02 -7.27
N ARG A 12 5.72 36.87 -8.20
CA ARG A 12 7.05 36.27 -7.96
C ARG A 12 8.05 37.43 -8.06
N PRO A 13 9.02 37.61 -7.13
CA PRO A 13 10.39 37.09 -7.35
C PRO A 13 11.11 36.72 -6.02
N SER A 14 12.10 35.84 -5.95
CA SER A 14 13.56 36.04 -6.20
C SER A 14 14.23 34.82 -5.51
N SER A 15 15.12 34.01 -6.10
CA SER A 15 16.53 34.26 -6.44
C SER A 15 17.32 34.92 -5.30
N ASP A 16 17.99 34.14 -4.43
CA ASP A 16 19.46 34.18 -4.26
C ASP A 16 19.97 33.18 -3.19
N GLN A 17 21.29 32.95 -3.20
CA GLN A 17 22.16 32.21 -2.25
C GLN A 17 22.29 30.69 -2.50
N SER A 18 23.21 30.21 -3.35
CA SER A 18 24.68 30.20 -3.22
C SER A 18 25.18 29.80 -1.81
N GLY A 19 25.48 28.50 -1.66
CA GLY A 19 26.07 27.89 -0.47
C GLY A 19 27.18 26.92 -0.88
N GLN A 20 28.38 27.23 -0.41
CA GLN A 20 29.69 26.70 -0.77
C GLN A 20 29.86 25.19 -0.52
N GLY A 21 30.81 24.60 -1.26
CA GLY A 21 31.17 23.20 -1.16
C GLY A 21 31.89 22.81 0.13
N GLY A 22 31.73 21.55 0.49
CA GLY A 22 32.59 20.81 1.42
C GLY A 22 33.19 19.62 0.68
N ARG A 23 34.51 19.67 0.47
CA ARG A 23 35.36 18.51 0.20
C ARG A 23 35.71 17.85 1.54
N GLY A 24 35.89 16.53 1.51
CA GLY A 24 36.43 15.71 2.60
C GLY A 24 35.39 14.70 3.08
N ASP A 25 35.68 13.42 3.26
CA ASP A 25 36.89 12.64 3.07
C ASP A 25 36.46 11.20 2.84
N SER A 26 37.27 10.49 2.09
CA SER A 26 37.19 9.05 1.90
C SER A 26 37.22 8.33 3.26
N VAL A 27 36.19 7.55 3.56
CA VAL A 27 36.29 6.50 4.58
C VAL A 27 36.00 5.16 3.92
N ALA A 28 36.96 4.28 4.18
CA ALA A 28 37.18 2.97 3.60
C ALA A 28 35.94 2.07 3.57
N ALA A 29 35.91 1.26 2.52
CA ALA A 29 35.19 0.01 2.51
C ALA A 29 35.61 -0.86 3.69
N SER A 30 34.64 -1.27 4.50
CA SER A 30 34.71 -2.51 5.27
C SER A 30 33.67 -3.47 4.68
N PRO A 31 34.12 -4.51 3.96
CA PRO A 31 33.30 -5.69 3.69
C PRO A 31 33.69 -6.75 4.71
N ASP A 32 32.87 -6.94 5.75
CA ASP A 32 32.96 -8.16 6.56
C ASP A 32 31.61 -8.45 7.23
N ASP A 33 31.14 -9.64 6.93
CA ASP A 33 30.23 -10.49 7.70
C ASP A 33 28.93 -9.91 8.26
N SER A 34 27.85 -10.17 7.51
CA SER A 34 26.65 -10.73 8.12
C SER A 34 25.91 -11.58 7.08
N ASP A 35 26.30 -12.85 7.02
CA ASP A 35 25.41 -13.96 6.75
C ASP A 35 24.05 -13.73 7.44
N PHE A 36 23.04 -13.32 6.68
CA PHE A 36 21.65 -13.54 7.08
C PHE A 36 21.03 -14.55 6.14
N VAL A 37 21.46 -15.80 6.33
CA VAL A 37 20.73 -16.97 5.88
C VAL A 37 19.50 -17.09 6.76
N ALA A 38 18.35 -16.60 6.28
CA ALA A 38 17.05 -17.05 6.74
C ALA A 38 16.28 -17.61 5.54
N SER A 39 16.78 -18.75 5.07
CA SER A 39 15.96 -19.71 4.36
C SER A 39 14.95 -20.28 5.37
N ALA A 40 13.72 -19.79 5.31
CA ALA A 40 12.57 -20.40 5.99
C ALA A 40 11.57 -20.84 4.93
N VAL A 41 11.89 -21.94 4.24
CA VAL A 41 10.86 -22.78 3.63
C VAL A 41 10.21 -23.56 4.76
N GLY A 42 9.15 -22.99 5.34
CA GLY A 42 8.25 -23.67 6.26
C GLY A 42 7.10 -24.35 5.51
N PRO A 43 6.81 -25.64 5.75
CA PRO A 43 5.73 -26.36 5.11
C PRO A 43 4.37 -26.02 5.76
N THR A 44 3.38 -25.73 4.92
CA THR A 44 1.93 -25.91 5.17
C THR A 44 1.46 -26.00 6.62
N GLY A 45 0.99 -24.87 7.16
CA GLY A 45 0.25 -24.81 8.42
C GLY A 45 -0.28 -23.40 8.63
N ARG A 46 -1.41 -23.08 7.97
CA ARG A 46 -2.09 -21.78 8.09
C ARG A 46 -2.65 -21.63 9.51
N GLU A 47 -1.81 -21.12 10.41
CA GLU A 47 -2.25 -20.46 11.63
C GLU A 47 -2.01 -18.96 11.41
N PHE A 48 -3.10 -18.25 11.13
CA PHE A 48 -3.10 -16.80 11.07
C PHE A 48 -2.81 -16.29 12.48
N HIS A 49 -1.53 -16.11 12.77
CA HIS A 49 -1.07 -15.41 13.95
C HIS A 49 -1.54 -13.95 13.80
N THR A 50 -2.67 -13.63 14.42
CA THR A 50 -2.99 -12.28 14.85
C THR A 50 -1.96 -11.88 15.89
N CYS A 51 -0.80 -11.42 15.43
CA CYS A 51 0.26 -10.88 16.28
C CYS A 51 0.24 -9.35 16.17
N GLU A 52 -0.31 -8.77 17.23
CA GLU A 52 0.00 -7.47 17.83
C GLU A 52 0.24 -6.29 16.86
N CYS A 53 -0.78 -5.44 16.84
CA CYS A 53 -0.92 -4.24 16.02
C CYS A 53 0.07 -3.15 16.43
N GLU A 54 1.29 -3.22 15.93
CA GLU A 54 1.93 -2.01 15.43
C GLU A 54 1.49 -1.85 13.98
N ILE A 55 1.19 -0.63 13.53
CA ILE A 55 0.69 -0.31 12.18
C ILE A 55 1.49 -1.00 11.04
N SER A 56 2.74 -1.40 11.30
CA SER A 56 3.54 -2.26 10.41
C SER A 56 2.87 -3.60 10.08
N GLY A 57 2.25 -4.28 11.05
CA GLY A 57 1.74 -5.64 10.88
C GLY A 57 0.68 -5.76 9.78
N LEU A 58 -0.25 -4.80 9.68
CA LEU A 58 -1.25 -4.79 8.62
C LEU A 58 -0.66 -4.55 7.23
N ILE A 59 0.40 -3.74 7.16
CA ILE A 59 1.11 -3.48 5.90
C ILE A 59 1.92 -4.69 5.47
N ASP A 60 2.53 -5.40 6.42
CA ASP A 60 3.24 -6.64 6.15
C ASP A 60 2.28 -7.73 5.64
N VAL A 61 1.06 -7.80 6.18
CA VAL A 61 -0.02 -8.64 5.63
C VAL A 61 -0.36 -8.29 4.18
N ILE A 62 -0.50 -7.00 3.83
CA ILE A 62 -0.74 -6.57 2.44
C ILE A 62 0.42 -6.99 1.52
N ARG A 63 1.67 -6.85 2.00
CA ARG A 63 2.86 -7.27 1.26
C ARG A 63 2.89 -8.78 1.05
N GLU A 64 2.47 -9.55 2.04
CA GLU A 64 2.35 -11.00 1.94
C GLU A 64 1.30 -11.38 0.89
N PHE A 65 0.11 -10.76 0.91
CA PHE A 65 -0.91 -10.99 -0.12
C PHE A 65 -0.42 -10.66 -1.54
N ASN A 66 0.36 -9.58 -1.68
CA ASN A 66 0.93 -9.20 -2.98
C ASN A 66 2.04 -10.15 -3.47
N ARG A 67 2.73 -10.84 -2.57
CA ARG A 67 3.78 -11.83 -2.90
C ARG A 67 3.24 -13.25 -3.03
N ALA A 68 2.00 -13.50 -2.63
CA ALA A 68 1.38 -14.82 -2.70
C ALA A 68 1.26 -15.30 -4.15
N VAL A 69 1.71 -16.54 -4.40
CA VAL A 69 1.58 -17.22 -5.70
C VAL A 69 0.83 -18.54 -5.49
N PRO A 70 -0.38 -18.73 -6.05
CA PRO A 70 -1.11 -17.78 -6.89
C PRO A 70 -1.63 -16.57 -6.11
N PHE A 71 -1.75 -15.43 -6.79
CA PHE A 71 -2.32 -14.23 -6.19
C PHE A 71 -3.77 -14.47 -5.76
N GLN A 72 -4.09 -14.03 -4.54
CA GLN A 72 -5.45 -14.12 -4.00
C GLN A 72 -6.04 -12.70 -3.86
N PRO A 73 -7.13 -12.37 -4.56
CA PRO A 73 -7.80 -11.09 -4.42
C PRO A 73 -8.20 -10.83 -2.96
N TYR A 74 -8.03 -9.60 -2.51
CA TYR A 74 -8.32 -9.21 -1.12
C TYR A 74 -8.99 -7.83 -1.05
N GLU A 75 -9.56 -7.53 0.09
CA GLU A 75 -10.24 -6.28 0.41
C GLU A 75 -9.56 -5.60 1.60
N ILE A 76 -9.40 -4.29 1.49
CA ILE A 76 -8.90 -3.42 2.54
C ILE A 76 -10.09 -2.66 3.12
N ARG A 77 -10.28 -2.77 4.43
CA ARG A 77 -11.28 -2.00 5.17
C ARG A 77 -10.61 -0.84 5.88
N THR A 78 -11.13 0.36 5.67
CA THR A 78 -10.65 1.55 6.37
C THR A 78 -11.57 1.88 7.54
N ASN A 79 -11.04 2.57 8.55
CA ASN A 79 -11.81 3.09 9.68
C ASN A 79 -12.92 4.07 9.27
N GLY A 80 -12.86 4.62 8.05
CA GLY A 80 -13.92 5.42 7.44
C GLY A 80 -15.12 4.60 6.94
N GLY A 81 -15.07 3.27 7.06
CA GLY A 81 -16.08 2.35 6.56
C GLY A 81 -15.96 2.06 5.06
N GLU A 82 -14.89 2.52 4.41
CA GLU A 82 -14.65 2.24 2.99
C GLU A 82 -14.08 0.84 2.82
N ARG A 83 -14.49 0.17 1.74
CA ARG A 83 -14.00 -1.14 1.36
C ARG A 83 -13.39 -1.05 -0.02
N LEU A 84 -12.09 -1.32 -0.10
CA LEU A 84 -11.32 -1.20 -1.33
C LEU A 84 -10.90 -2.58 -1.76
N ARG A 85 -11.41 -3.01 -2.90
CA ARG A 85 -11.14 -4.33 -3.46
C ARG A 85 -9.90 -4.27 -4.34
N VAL A 86 -8.97 -5.18 -4.11
CA VAL A 86 -7.74 -5.34 -4.88
C VAL A 86 -7.83 -6.63 -5.70
N PRO A 87 -8.25 -6.55 -6.97
CA PRO A 87 -8.43 -7.73 -7.82
C PRO A 87 -7.11 -8.30 -8.37
N HIS A 88 -6.04 -7.50 -8.40
CA HIS A 88 -4.73 -7.85 -8.96
C HIS A 88 -3.64 -7.06 -8.23
N PRO A 89 -2.40 -7.57 -8.08
CA PRO A 89 -1.32 -6.89 -7.36
C PRO A 89 -0.92 -5.55 -8.00
N ASP A 90 -1.19 -5.32 -9.29
CA ASP A 90 -0.91 -4.03 -9.95
C ASP A 90 -1.83 -2.89 -9.48
N PHE A 91 -2.95 -3.21 -8.83
CA PHE A 91 -3.91 -2.20 -8.35
C PHE A 91 -3.50 -1.63 -7.00
N VAL A 92 -2.37 -2.05 -6.45
CA VAL A 92 -1.93 -1.66 -5.13
C VAL A 92 -0.44 -1.32 -5.14
N PHE A 93 -0.11 -0.19 -4.52
CA PHE A 93 1.26 0.21 -4.26
C PHE A 93 1.43 0.46 -2.77
N VAL A 94 2.37 -0.26 -2.16
CA VAL A 94 2.70 -0.09 -0.74
C VAL A 94 3.95 0.77 -0.65
N ALA A 95 3.90 1.85 0.14
CA ALA A 95 5.08 2.68 0.37
C ALA A 95 6.24 1.82 0.90
N PRO A 96 7.50 2.08 0.50
CA PRO A 96 8.65 1.30 0.97
C PRO A 96 8.78 1.27 2.49
N LYS A 97 8.44 2.39 3.14
CA LYS A 97 8.43 2.54 4.60
C LYS A 97 7.13 2.07 5.27
N GLY A 98 6.14 1.65 4.50
CA GLY A 98 4.84 1.18 5.00
C GLY A 98 3.95 2.26 5.61
N ALA A 99 4.26 3.54 5.42
CA ALA A 99 3.46 4.64 5.98
C ALA A 99 2.07 4.78 5.35
N TRP A 100 1.92 4.36 4.09
CA TRP A 100 0.70 4.49 3.31
C TRP A 100 0.63 3.44 2.20
N VAL A 101 -0.57 3.26 1.67
CA VAL A 101 -0.88 2.40 0.52
C VAL A 101 -1.68 3.21 -0.47
N MET A 102 -1.38 3.05 -1.76
CA MET A 102 -2.21 3.55 -2.85
C MET A 102 -2.98 2.38 -3.46
N VAL A 103 -4.28 2.53 -3.61
CA VAL A 103 -5.15 1.52 -4.27
C VAL A 103 -5.84 2.17 -5.45
N ALA A 104 -5.79 1.53 -6.61
CA ALA A 104 -6.57 1.92 -7.78
C ALA A 104 -7.96 1.27 -7.69
N ASP A 105 -9.01 2.08 -7.75
CA ASP A 105 -10.39 1.59 -7.89
C ASP A 105 -10.67 1.00 -9.28
N GLU A 106 -11.85 0.40 -9.47
CA GLU A 106 -12.33 -0.09 -10.78
C GLU A 106 -12.38 0.99 -11.88
N ASN A 107 -12.43 2.26 -11.47
CA ASN A 107 -12.40 3.41 -12.38
C ASN A 107 -10.99 3.99 -12.58
N ASP A 108 -9.95 3.25 -12.21
CA ASP A 108 -8.53 3.65 -12.26
C ASP A 108 -8.25 4.97 -11.53
N ARG A 109 -8.97 5.17 -10.41
CA ARG A 109 -8.79 6.34 -9.55
C ARG A 109 -7.88 5.95 -8.39
N PRO A 110 -6.68 6.55 -8.29
CA PRO A 110 -5.77 6.23 -7.20
C PRO A 110 -6.25 6.86 -5.90
N ARG A 111 -6.42 6.03 -4.87
CA ARG A 111 -6.71 6.45 -3.50
C ARG A 111 -5.50 6.27 -2.62
N HIS A 112 -5.07 7.34 -1.96
CA HIS A 112 -4.03 7.28 -0.95
C HIS A 112 -4.65 7.02 0.42
N ILE A 113 -4.23 5.94 1.06
CA ILE A 113 -4.74 5.51 2.37
C ILE A 113 -3.53 5.46 3.31
N SER A 114 -3.61 6.18 4.43
CA SER A 114 -2.60 6.07 5.46
C SER A 114 -2.70 4.71 6.15
N ALA A 115 -1.58 4.09 6.49
CA ALA A 115 -1.55 2.78 7.14
C ALA A 115 -2.35 2.77 8.46
N ILE A 116 -2.37 3.91 9.17
CA ILE A 116 -3.12 4.10 10.42
C ILE A 116 -4.65 4.03 10.24
N LEU A 117 -5.14 4.21 9.02
CA LEU A 117 -6.56 4.19 8.70
C LEU A 117 -7.03 2.80 8.26
N ILE A 118 -6.11 1.86 8.08
CA ILE A 118 -6.43 0.49 7.72
C ILE A 118 -6.89 -0.22 9.00
N GLU A 119 -8.13 -0.70 8.98
CA GLU A 119 -8.73 -1.45 10.07
C GLU A 119 -8.48 -2.95 9.91
N GLU A 120 -8.66 -3.46 8.69
CA GLU A 120 -8.61 -4.90 8.40
C GLU A 120 -8.21 -5.14 6.94
N VAL A 121 -7.50 -6.24 6.69
CA VAL A 121 -7.17 -6.74 5.36
C VAL A 121 -7.59 -8.20 5.30
N ALA A 122 -8.49 -8.54 4.39
CA ALA A 122 -9.06 -9.88 4.30
C ALA A 122 -9.18 -10.35 2.85
N PRO A 123 -8.96 -11.66 2.56
CA PRO A 123 -9.15 -12.19 1.22
C PRO A 123 -10.63 -12.10 0.80
N VAL A 124 -10.87 -11.77 -0.47
CA VAL A 124 -12.21 -11.78 -1.06
C VAL A 124 -12.69 -13.21 -1.03
N ARG A 125 -13.70 -13.50 -0.21
CA ARG A 125 -14.36 -14.79 -0.25
C ARG A 125 -15.09 -14.89 -1.60
N PRO A 126 -14.82 -15.90 -2.45
CA PRO A 126 -15.64 -16.11 -3.61
C PRO A 126 -17.06 -16.30 -3.10
N ALA A 127 -17.98 -15.43 -3.54
CA ALA A 127 -19.40 -15.57 -3.22
C ALA A 127 -19.77 -16.99 -3.62
N ALA A 128 -20.05 -17.84 -2.61
CA ALA A 128 -20.36 -19.24 -2.83
C ALA A 128 -21.46 -19.28 -3.89
N ALA A 129 -21.11 -19.75 -5.08
CA ALA A 129 -22.00 -19.79 -6.23
C ALA A 129 -23.26 -20.48 -5.76
N GLY A 130 -24.32 -19.69 -5.59
CA GLY A 130 -25.60 -20.12 -5.07
C GLY A 130 -26.00 -21.33 -5.88
N ARG A 131 -25.93 -22.49 -5.24
CA ARG A 131 -26.42 -23.78 -5.68
C ARG A 131 -27.76 -23.54 -6.36
N ARG A 132 -27.75 -23.55 -7.71
CA ARG A 132 -28.95 -23.44 -8.55
C ARG A 132 -29.95 -24.48 -8.05
N ARG A 133 -30.92 -24.06 -7.22
CA ARG A 133 -32.11 -24.85 -6.97
C ARG A 133 -32.98 -24.72 -8.21
N ASN A 134 -32.64 -25.50 -9.25
CA ASN A 134 -33.61 -25.93 -10.24
C ASN A 134 -34.55 -26.92 -9.54
N GLY A 135 -35.53 -26.37 -8.80
CA GLY A 135 -36.69 -27.10 -8.31
C GLY A 135 -37.79 -26.97 -9.35
N LYS A 136 -37.85 -27.95 -10.23
CA LYS A 136 -38.91 -28.22 -11.22
C LYS A 136 -40.21 -28.54 -10.47
N HIS A 137 -41.32 -27.88 -10.80
CA HIS A 137 -42.68 -28.46 -10.80
C HIS A 137 -43.63 -27.59 -11.61
#